data_AF-A0A9D5YPZ8-F1
#
_entry.id   AF-A0A9D5YPZ8-F1
#
_cell.length_a   1.000
_cell.length_b   1.000
_cell.length_c   1.000
_cell.angle_alpha   90.00
_cell.angle_beta   90.00
_cell.angle_gamma   90.00
#
_symmetry.space_group_name_H-M   'P 1'
#
loop_
_entity.id
_entity.type
_entity.pdbx_description
1 polymer ?
#
loop_
_entity_poly.entity_id
_entity_poly.type
_entity_poly.pdbx_seq_one_letter_code
_entity_poly.pdbx_strand_id
1 'polypeptide(L)'
;MCDISVDLTGADYVKVRMRLTDSTSCSASVMFKTADDNEWGSGKYISFGVYNEGYYDYYVYMKANSRWKGTLKNIRIDPMESTGKFEIDSIQILKKSS
;
A
#
# COMPACT_ATOMS: atom_id res chain seq x y z
N MET A 1 -18.97 -6.06 -1.83
CA MET A 1 -17.72 -5.61 -1.17
C MET A 1 -17.75 -4.08 -1.17
N CYS A 2 -17.52 -3.42 -0.03
CA CYS A 2 -17.62 -1.95 0.05
C CYS A 2 -16.48 -1.26 -0.70
N ASP A 3 -16.83 -0.24 -1.49
CA ASP A 3 -15.87 0.68 -2.11
C ASP A 3 -15.39 1.72 -1.08
N ILE A 4 -14.08 1.97 -1.02
CA ILE A 4 -13.51 2.99 -0.12
C ILE A 4 -13.74 4.43 -0.63
N SER A 5 -13.93 4.59 -1.95
CA SER A 5 -14.23 5.85 -2.65
C SER A 5 -13.43 7.07 -2.16
N VAL A 6 -12.11 7.03 -2.31
CA VAL A 6 -11.20 8.12 -1.93
C VAL A 6 -10.68 8.85 -3.17
N ASP A 7 -10.80 10.17 -3.21
CA ASP A 7 -10.14 11.01 -4.22
C ASP A 7 -8.61 11.04 -4.00
N LEU A 8 -7.87 10.58 -5.00
CA LEU A 8 -6.41 10.49 -4.98
C LEU A 8 -5.70 11.81 -5.29
N THR A 9 -6.43 12.90 -5.56
CA THR A 9 -5.83 14.21 -5.77
C THR A 9 -5.01 14.65 -4.54
N GLY A 10 -3.69 14.81 -4.74
CA GLY A 10 -2.73 15.14 -3.69
C GLY A 10 -2.40 13.99 -2.73
N ALA A 11 -2.97 12.80 -2.91
CA ALA A 11 -2.72 11.62 -2.10
C ALA A 11 -1.50 10.85 -2.61
N ASP A 12 -0.31 11.40 -2.40
CA ASP A 12 0.91 10.91 -3.07
C ASP A 12 1.50 9.66 -2.39
N TYR A 13 1.11 9.36 -1.14
CA TYR A 13 1.67 8.26 -0.35
C TYR A 13 0.59 7.38 0.30
N VAL A 14 0.92 6.10 0.46
CA VAL A 14 0.27 5.20 1.40
C VAL A 14 1.26 4.91 2.53
N LYS A 15 0.83 5.13 3.78
CA LYS A 15 1.59 4.74 4.96
C LYS A 15 1.08 3.41 5.48
N VAL A 16 1.96 2.43 5.62
CA VAL A 16 1.66 1.14 6.26
C VAL A 16 2.50 1.07 7.53
N ARG A 17 1.84 1.02 8.69
CA ARG A 17 2.51 0.79 9.97
C ARG A 17 2.43 -0.69 10.29
N MET A 18 3.56 -1.38 10.23
CA MET A 18 3.61 -2.83 10.39
C MET A 18 4.94 -3.32 10.96
N ARG A 19 4.97 -4.58 11.37
CA ARG A 19 6.19 -5.31 11.74
C ARG A 19 6.16 -6.73 11.21
N LEU A 20 7.35 -7.27 10.95
CA LEU A 20 7.55 -8.71 10.84
C LEU A 20 7.75 -9.27 12.25
N THR A 21 7.25 -10.48 12.52
CA THR A 21 7.43 -11.12 13.83
C THR A 21 8.34 -12.34 13.78
N ASP A 22 8.39 -13.05 12.65
CA ASP A 22 9.16 -14.31 12.51
C ASP A 22 10.15 -14.33 11.32
N SER A 23 10.15 -13.31 10.44
CA SER A 23 11.05 -13.20 9.28
C SER A 23 12.16 -12.17 9.52
N THR A 24 13.27 -12.18 8.77
CA THR A 24 14.36 -11.20 8.90
C THR A 24 14.13 -9.96 8.03
N SER A 25 13.84 -10.16 6.75
CA SER A 25 13.41 -9.14 5.80
C SER A 25 12.69 -9.79 4.62
N CYS A 26 11.78 -9.06 3.97
CA CYS A 26 11.13 -9.50 2.73
C CYS A 26 10.61 -8.31 1.91
N SER A 27 9.98 -8.61 0.79
CA SER A 27 9.23 -7.64 0.00
C SER A 27 7.77 -7.64 0.39
N ALA A 28 7.17 -6.46 0.39
CA ALA A 28 5.74 -6.22 0.53
C ALA A 28 5.26 -5.37 -0.65
N SER A 29 3.97 -5.37 -0.93
CA SER A 29 3.37 -4.64 -2.06
C SER A 29 2.06 -3.97 -1.68
N VAL A 30 1.87 -2.73 -2.16
CA VAL A 30 0.58 -2.04 -2.16
C VAL A 30 -0.02 -2.19 -3.55
N MET A 31 -1.21 -2.80 -3.66
CA MET A 31 -1.97 -2.91 -4.90
C MET A 31 -3.25 -2.08 -4.83
N PHE A 32 -3.78 -1.67 -5.98
CA PHE A 32 -4.94 -0.80 -6.02
C PHE A 32 -5.84 -1.01 -7.24
N LYS A 33 -7.09 -0.56 -7.10
CA LYS A 33 -8.06 -0.38 -8.20
C LYS A 33 -8.68 1.00 -8.11
N THR A 34 -8.92 1.62 -9.25
CA THR A 34 -9.55 2.95 -9.35
C THR A 34 -10.88 2.84 -10.07
N ALA A 35 -11.66 3.92 -10.07
CA ALA A 35 -12.90 3.99 -10.84
C ALA A 35 -12.63 3.83 -12.35
N ASP A 36 -11.52 4.36 -12.84
CA ASP A 36 -11.12 4.31 -14.26
C ASP A 36 -10.52 2.95 -14.65
N ASP A 37 -9.97 2.21 -13.70
CA ASP A 37 -9.31 0.92 -13.90
C ASP A 37 -9.67 -0.03 -12.74
N ASN A 38 -10.88 -0.62 -12.83
CA ASN A 38 -11.51 -1.40 -11.76
C ASN A 38 -11.24 -2.91 -11.84
N GLU A 39 -10.21 -3.32 -12.56
CA GLU A 39 -9.74 -4.70 -12.61
C GLU A 39 -8.51 -4.89 -11.72
N TRP A 40 -8.22 -6.11 -11.27
CA TRP A 40 -6.87 -6.43 -10.79
C TRP A 40 -5.98 -6.71 -11.99
N GLY A 41 -4.70 -6.34 -11.95
CA GLY A 41 -3.83 -6.57 -13.12
C GLY A 41 -2.40 -6.07 -12.94
N SER A 42 -1.55 -6.42 -13.92
CA SER A 42 -0.14 -6.03 -13.93
C SER A 42 0.03 -4.51 -13.91
N GLY A 43 1.02 -4.04 -13.16
CA GLY A 43 1.38 -2.63 -13.07
C GLY A 43 0.45 -1.76 -12.21
N LYS A 44 -0.48 -2.32 -11.42
CA LYS A 44 -1.28 -1.60 -10.41
C LYS A 44 -0.81 -1.88 -8.99
N TYR A 45 0.50 -1.82 -8.81
CA TYR A 45 1.13 -2.02 -7.51
C TYR A 45 2.43 -1.24 -7.40
N ILE A 46 2.91 -1.09 -6.16
CA ILE A 46 4.28 -0.70 -5.84
C ILE A 46 4.78 -1.65 -4.76
N SER A 47 5.98 -2.20 -4.97
CA SER A 47 6.69 -3.03 -4.01
C SER A 47 7.69 -2.22 -3.19
N PHE A 48 7.90 -2.64 -1.94
CA PHE A 48 8.82 -2.02 -0.99
C PHE A 48 9.43 -3.08 -0.07
N GLY A 49 10.62 -2.79 0.48
CA GLY A 49 11.27 -3.67 1.44
C GLY A 49 10.71 -3.48 2.85
N VAL A 50 10.56 -4.58 3.59
CA VAL A 50 10.17 -4.60 5.00
C VAL A 50 11.19 -5.38 5.83
N TYR A 51 11.42 -4.92 7.06
CA TYR A 51 12.49 -5.41 7.94
C TYR A 51 11.95 -5.72 9.34
N ASN A 52 12.60 -6.66 10.03
CA ASN A 52 12.25 -7.03 11.41
C ASN A 52 12.96 -6.15 12.44
N GLU A 53 12.50 -4.91 12.55
CA GLU A 53 13.02 -3.91 13.49
C GLU A 53 11.89 -3.35 14.39
N GLY A 54 10.88 -4.19 14.67
CA GLY A 54 9.67 -3.76 15.36
C GLY A 54 8.69 -3.02 14.46
N TYR A 55 7.77 -2.26 15.05
CA TYR A 55 6.79 -1.46 14.30
C TYR A 55 7.47 -0.30 13.58
N TYR A 56 7.32 -0.27 12.26
CA TYR A 56 7.89 0.77 11.41
C TYR A 56 6.80 1.37 10.50
N ASP A 57 6.95 2.67 10.20
CA ASP A 57 6.06 3.41 9.30
C ASP A 57 6.65 3.40 7.87
N TYR A 58 6.12 2.55 7.00
CA TYR A 58 6.54 2.46 5.60
C TYR A 58 5.76 3.45 4.74
N TYR A 59 6.44 4.47 4.21
CA TYR A 59 5.85 5.47 3.30
C TYR A 59 6.07 5.05 1.85
N VAL A 60 5.02 4.52 1.22
CA VAL A 60 5.06 4.05 -0.17
C VAL A 60 4.65 5.18 -1.10
N TYR A 61 5.56 5.64 -1.97
CA TYR A 61 5.32 6.74 -2.91
C TYR A 61 4.48 6.26 -4.12
N MET A 62 3.16 6.29 -3.96
CA MET A 62 2.20 5.74 -4.93
C MET A 62 2.19 6.46 -6.28
N LYS A 63 2.49 7.77 -6.28
CA LYS A 63 2.50 8.60 -7.49
C LYS A 63 3.61 8.24 -8.48
N ALA A 64 4.60 7.45 -8.07
CA ALA A 64 5.55 6.84 -9.01
C ALA A 64 4.83 5.93 -10.03
N ASN A 65 3.66 5.40 -9.68
CA ASN A 65 2.80 4.66 -10.59
C ASN A 65 1.77 5.60 -11.23
N SER A 66 1.88 5.85 -12.54
CA SER A 66 0.99 6.76 -13.28
C SER A 66 -0.49 6.34 -13.30
N ARG A 67 -0.79 5.10 -12.90
CA ARG A 67 -2.16 4.59 -12.73
C ARG A 67 -2.78 4.97 -11.39
N TRP A 68 -1.99 5.45 -10.42
CA TRP A 68 -2.48 5.98 -9.15
C TRP A 68 -3.09 7.37 -9.35
N LYS A 69 -4.35 7.40 -9.79
CA LYS A 69 -5.09 8.63 -10.12
C LYS A 69 -6.60 8.42 -10.01
N GLY A 70 -7.35 9.52 -10.01
CA GLY A 70 -8.82 9.49 -9.94
C GLY A 70 -9.32 9.02 -8.58
N THR A 71 -10.40 8.24 -8.57
CA THR A 71 -11.00 7.73 -7.33
C THR A 71 -10.54 6.32 -7.03
N LEU A 72 -9.89 6.11 -5.89
CA LEU A 72 -9.55 4.80 -5.36
C LEU A 72 -10.82 4.05 -4.95
N LYS A 73 -10.95 2.80 -5.41
CA LYS A 73 -12.07 1.91 -5.09
C LYS A 73 -11.68 0.82 -4.12
N ASN A 74 -10.52 0.20 -4.35
CA ASN A 74 -10.00 -0.83 -3.47
C ASN A 74 -8.48 -0.69 -3.33
N ILE A 75 -7.99 -1.07 -2.15
CA ILE A 75 -6.58 -1.21 -1.84
C ILE A 75 -6.36 -2.62 -1.31
N ARG A 76 -5.22 -3.22 -1.64
CA ARG A 76 -4.76 -4.50 -1.11
C ARG A 76 -3.32 -4.32 -0.66
N ILE A 77 -3.02 -4.82 0.53
CA ILE A 77 -1.65 -4.91 1.02
C ILE A 77 -1.28 -6.38 0.96
N ASP A 78 -0.21 -6.69 0.25
CA ASP A 78 0.50 -7.96 0.33
C ASP A 78 1.71 -7.71 1.23
N PRO A 79 1.60 -7.97 2.54
CA PRO A 79 2.57 -7.51 3.54
C PRO A 79 3.89 -8.28 3.50
N MET A 80 3.96 -9.35 2.71
CA MET A 80 5.09 -10.28 2.68
C MET A 80 4.95 -11.21 1.47
N GLU A 81 6.05 -11.41 0.75
CA GLU A 81 6.17 -12.38 -0.37
C GLU A 81 6.82 -13.71 0.03
N SER A 82 7.23 -13.85 1.29
CA SER A 82 7.81 -15.07 1.87
C SER A 82 6.85 -15.75 2.86
N THR A 83 7.23 -16.91 3.38
CA THR A 83 6.52 -17.50 4.52
C THR A 83 6.96 -16.83 5.82
N GLY A 84 5.99 -16.49 6.67
CA GLY A 84 6.27 -15.87 7.97
C GLY A 84 5.03 -15.29 8.63
N LYS A 85 5.25 -14.43 9.62
CA LYS A 85 4.20 -13.70 10.33
C LYS A 85 4.47 -12.20 10.31
N PHE A 86 3.38 -11.44 10.28
CA PHE A 86 3.38 -9.99 10.26
C PHE A 86 2.22 -9.47 11.13
N GLU A 87 2.33 -8.22 11.55
CA GLU A 87 1.23 -7.47 12.17
C GLU A 87 1.11 -6.11 11.49
N ILE A 88 -0.12 -5.67 11.23
CA ILE A 88 -0.43 -4.33 10.70
C ILE A 88 -1.22 -3.57 11.75
N ASP A 89 -0.71 -2.42 12.14
CA ASP A 89 -1.37 -1.49 13.08
C ASP A 89 -2.29 -0.52 12.34
N SER A 90 -1.80 0.07 11.25
CA SER A 90 -2.61 0.99 10.44
C SER A 90 -2.21 1.06 8.97
N ILE A 91 -3.18 1.42 8.14
CA ILE A 91 -3.02 1.78 6.74
C ILE A 91 -3.63 3.17 6.56
N GLN A 92 -2.86 4.12 6.04
CA GLN A 92 -3.29 5.50 5.86
C GLN A 92 -3.00 5.97 4.43
N ILE A 93 -4.00 6.59 3.78
CA ILE A 93 -3.81 7.29 2.52
C ILE A 93 -3.50 8.75 2.86
N LEU A 94 -2.27 9.19 2.59
CA LEU A 94 -1.79 10.50 3.03
C LEU A 94 -1.94 11.53 1.91
N LYS A 95 -2.71 12.59 2.19
CA LYS A 95 -2.73 13.79 1.36
C LYS A 95 -1.55 14.68 1.73
N LYS A 96 -0.92 15.29 0.72
CA LYS A 96 0.06 16.36 0.93
C LYS A 96 -0.61 17.46 1.75
N SER A 97 -0.06 17.77 2.93
CA SER A 97 -0.48 18.94 3.69
C SER A 97 -0.14 20.19 2.88
N SER A 98 -1.16 21.02 2.66
CA SER A 98 -1.04 22.34 2.02
C SER A 98 -0.08 23.26 2.77
#